data_AF-A0A2V6BSN2-F1
#
_entry.id   AF-A0A2V6BSN2-F1
#
_cell.length_a   1.000
_cell.length_b   1.000
_cell.length_c   1.000
_cell.angle_alpha   90.00
_cell.angle_beta   90.00
_cell.angle_gamma   90.00
#
_symmetry.space_group_name_H-M   'P 1'
#
loop_
_entity.id
_entity.type
_entity.pdbx_description
1 polymer ?
#
loop_
_entity_poly.entity_id
_entity_poly.type
_entity_poly.pdbx_seq_one_letter_code
_entity_poly.pdbx_strand_id
1 'polypeptide(L)'
;MIVPQSRLLLWVSVVVLPFAAIAALVSETAVPASLLIVGVIVVALLDAALAQSSLEGISVELPQVVRLAKDRDGAIEVQVKNEKQRVKRLRLGLPLPREIYSPDEDLWTTLPAGSRLSRLAWPCTPL
;
A
#
# COMPACT_ATOMS: atom_id res chain seq x y z
N MET A 1 -1.85 6.78 1.44
CA MET A 1 -0.50 7.36 1.28
C MET A 1 0.19 6.64 0.12
N ILE A 2 0.62 7.37 -0.91
CA ILE A 2 1.52 6.82 -1.95
C ILE A 2 2.89 6.72 -1.28
N VAL A 3 3.16 5.58 -0.64
CA VAL A 3 4.51 5.27 -0.13
C VAL A 3 5.23 4.55 -1.27
N PRO A 4 6.44 4.98 -1.68
CA PRO A 4 7.24 4.23 -2.63
C PRO A 4 7.43 2.82 -2.09
N GLN A 5 6.98 1.80 -2.84
CA GLN A 5 7.34 0.44 -2.50
C GLN A 5 8.87 0.31 -2.56
N SER A 6 9.47 -0.52 -1.69
CA SER A 6 10.92 -0.74 -1.64
C SER A 6 11.53 -1.09 -3.01
N ARG A 7 10.72 -1.65 -3.91
CA ARG A 7 11.09 -1.92 -5.31
C ARG A 7 11.49 -0.67 -6.08
N LEU A 8 10.76 0.45 -5.94
CA LEU A 8 11.11 1.70 -6.62
C LEU A 8 12.43 2.27 -6.08
N LEU A 9 12.61 2.23 -4.77
CA LEU A 9 13.86 2.67 -4.12
C LEU A 9 15.06 1.84 -4.60
N LEU A 10 14.88 0.53 -4.80
CA LEU A 10 15.90 -0.35 -5.38
C LEU A 10 16.24 0.07 -6.82
N TRP A 11 15.25 0.29 -7.68
CA TRP A 11 15.48 0.76 -9.06
C TRP A 11 16.22 2.09 -9.11
N VAL A 12 15.84 3.05 -8.26
CA VAL A 12 16.53 4.33 -8.16
C VAL A 12 17.98 4.14 -7.70
N SER A 13 18.21 3.27 -6.71
CA SER A 13 19.56 3.04 -6.16
C SER A 13 20.48 2.30 -7.12
N VAL A 14 19.97 1.30 -7.86
CA VAL A 14 20.77 0.44 -8.75
C VAL A 14 20.90 1.01 -10.16
N VAL A 15 19.95 1.85 -10.61
CA VAL A 15 19.97 2.41 -11.96
C VAL A 15 20.15 3.93 -11.92
N VAL A 16 19.22 4.66 -11.32
CA VAL A 16 19.25 6.13 -11.44
C VAL A 16 20.52 6.72 -10.85
N LEU A 17 20.92 6.29 -9.65
CA LEU A 17 22.10 6.81 -8.96
C LEU A 17 23.43 6.53 -9.70
N PRO A 18 23.79 5.29 -10.06
CA PRO A 18 25.07 5.03 -10.73
C PRO A 18 25.13 5.60 -12.14
N PHE A 19 24.03 5.55 -12.91
CA PHE A 19 24.02 6.08 -14.26
C PHE A 19 24.04 7.62 -14.27
N ALA A 20 23.46 8.28 -13.26
CA ALA A 20 23.62 9.73 -13.09
C ALA A 20 25.08 10.09 -12.80
N ALA A 21 25.76 9.32 -11.94
CA ALA A 21 27.19 9.55 -11.65
C ALA A 21 28.06 9.33 -12.89
N ILE A 22 27.83 8.26 -13.65
CA ILE A 22 28.55 7.96 -14.90
C ILE A 22 28.32 9.07 -15.94
N ALA A 23 27.06 9.51 -16.13
CA ALA A 23 26.73 10.59 -17.04
C ALA A 23 27.45 11.91 -16.70
N ALA A 24 27.64 12.18 -15.40
CA ALA A 24 28.32 13.37 -14.91
C ALA A 24 29.85 13.29 -15.09
N LEU A 25 30.43 12.10 -14.99
CA LEU A 25 31.89 11.89 -15.04
C LEU A 25 32.42 11.60 -16.45
N VAL A 26 31.61 10.98 -17.32
CA VAL A 26 32.01 10.53 -18.66
C VAL A 26 31.03 11.06 -19.70
N SER A 27 31.40 12.18 -20.32
CA SER A 27 30.53 12.95 -21.24
C SER A 27 30.01 12.14 -22.42
N GLU A 28 30.80 11.20 -22.95
CA GLU A 28 30.41 10.32 -24.07
C GLU A 28 29.23 9.39 -23.71
N THR A 29 29.08 9.07 -22.42
CA THR A 29 28.03 8.18 -21.92
C THR A 29 26.80 8.93 -21.41
N ALA A 30 26.81 10.27 -21.43
CA ALA A 30 25.72 11.07 -20.89
C ALA A 30 24.38 10.80 -21.58
N VAL A 31 24.38 10.69 -22.91
CA VAL A 31 23.18 10.39 -23.70
C VAL A 31 22.62 9.00 -23.36
N PRO A 32 23.38 7.89 -23.49
CA PRO A 32 22.83 6.56 -23.17
C PRO A 32 22.44 6.41 -21.69
N ALA A 33 23.19 7.00 -20.75
CA ALA A 33 22.86 6.97 -19.34
C ALA A 33 21.57 7.74 -19.02
N SER A 34 21.39 8.93 -19.62
CA SER A 34 20.16 9.72 -19.45
C SER A 34 18.92 9.00 -20.01
N LEU A 35 19.06 8.29 -21.15
CA LEU A 35 17.97 7.49 -21.72
C LEU A 35 17.50 6.38 -20.77
N LEU A 36 18.42 5.71 -20.08
CA LEU A 36 18.08 4.69 -19.08
C LEU A 36 17.33 5.28 -17.89
N ILE A 37 17.77 6.44 -17.39
CA ILE A 37 17.10 7.15 -16.30
C ILE A 37 15.68 7.55 -16.71
N VAL A 38 15.52 8.13 -17.91
CA VAL A 38 14.19 8.48 -18.46
C VAL A 38 13.32 7.24 -18.58
N GLY A 39 13.87 6.10 -19.03
CA GLY A 39 13.14 4.84 -19.10
C GLY A 39 12.57 4.41 -17.74
N VAL A 40 13.37 4.47 -16.67
CA VAL A 40 12.91 4.16 -15.31
C VAL A 40 11.80 5.11 -14.86
N ILE A 41 11.93 6.41 -15.15
CA ILE A 41 10.92 7.42 -14.80
C ILE A 41 9.61 7.12 -15.54
N VAL A 42 9.66 6.84 -16.84
CA VAL A 42 8.47 6.53 -17.65
C VAL A 42 7.77 5.29 -17.10
N VAL A 43 8.51 4.22 -16.77
CA VAL A 43 7.93 3.01 -16.17
C VAL A 43 7.29 3.32 -14.82
N ALA A 44 7.93 4.11 -13.97
CA ALA A 44 7.38 4.50 -12.67
C ALA A 44 6.09 5.32 -12.80
N LEU A 45 6.03 6.24 -13.77
CA LEU A 45 4.82 7.02 -14.07
C LEU A 45 3.69 6.14 -14.60
N LEU A 46 3.99 5.18 -15.48
CA LEU A 46 3.01 4.22 -15.98
C LEU A 46 2.47 3.33 -14.86
N ASP A 47 3.34 2.81 -13.98
CA ASP A 47 2.93 2.04 -12.81
C ASP A 47 2.00 2.85 -11.90
N ALA A 48 2.34 4.10 -11.61
CA ALA A 48 1.50 5.00 -10.83
C ALA A 48 0.14 5.28 -11.50
N ALA A 49 0.12 5.50 -12.81
CA ALA A 49 -1.11 5.72 -13.57
C ALA A 49 -2.03 4.48 -13.54
N LEU A 50 -1.47 3.28 -13.72
CA LEU A 50 -2.21 2.02 -13.68
C LEU A 50 -2.69 1.67 -12.27
N ALA A 51 -1.95 2.08 -11.23
CA ALA A 51 -2.32 1.81 -9.84
C ALA A 51 -3.49 2.67 -9.32
N GLN A 52 -3.76 3.83 -9.94
CA GLN A 52 -4.82 4.76 -9.50
C GLN A 52 -6.21 4.11 -9.47
N SER A 53 -6.55 3.30 -10.48
CA SER A 53 -7.84 2.61 -10.54
C SER A 53 -7.85 1.27 -9.80
N SER A 54 -6.72 0.87 -9.19
CA SER A 54 -6.61 -0.47 -8.62
C SER A 54 -7.66 -0.70 -7.53
N LEU A 55 -7.90 0.25 -6.63
CA LEU A 55 -8.85 0.15 -5.51
C LEU A 55 -10.28 0.54 -5.90
N GLU A 56 -10.54 0.85 -7.16
CA GLU A 56 -11.87 1.25 -7.62
C GLU A 56 -12.90 0.15 -7.36
N GLY A 57 -14.02 0.51 -6.72
CA GLY A 57 -15.08 -0.41 -6.31
C GLY A 57 -14.82 -1.13 -4.98
N ILE A 58 -13.80 -0.72 -4.23
CA ILE A 58 -13.54 -1.19 -2.87
C ILE A 58 -13.91 -0.09 -1.89
N SER A 59 -14.77 -0.41 -0.91
CA SER A 59 -15.04 0.46 0.22
C SER A 59 -14.87 -0.30 1.53
N VAL A 60 -14.55 0.43 2.59
CA VAL A 60 -14.38 -0.10 3.95
C VAL A 60 -15.39 0.59 4.84
N GLU A 61 -16.16 -0.21 5.57
CA GLU A 61 -17.15 0.24 6.54
C GLU A 61 -16.78 -0.28 7.92
N LEU A 62 -16.91 0.59 8.91
CA LEU A 62 -16.71 0.28 10.32
C LEU A 62 -18.02 0.50 11.07
N PRO A 63 -18.25 -0.21 12.19
CA PRO A 63 -19.34 0.09 13.10
C PRO A 63 -19.22 1.52 13.63
N GLN A 64 -20.36 2.19 13.77
CA GLN A 64 -20.43 3.57 14.30
C GLN A 64 -19.93 3.67 15.74
N VAL A 65 -20.14 2.61 16.53
CA VAL A 65 -19.72 2.52 17.93
C VAL A 65 -19.21 1.11 18.19
N VAL A 66 -18.02 1.01 18.77
CA VAL A 66 -17.48 -0.22 19.34
C VAL A 66 -17.36 -0.02 20.84
N ARG A 67 -17.93 -0.94 21.63
CA ARG A 67 -17.81 -0.91 23.09
C ARG A 67 -16.71 -1.86 23.50
N LEU A 68 -15.63 -1.30 24.01
CA LEU A 68 -14.49 -2.04 24.53
C LEU A 68 -14.36 -1.77 26.04
N ALA A 69 -13.84 -2.74 26.78
CA ALA A 69 -13.52 -2.58 28.19
C ALA A 69 -12.02 -2.29 28.34
N LYS A 70 -11.68 -1.35 29.23
CA LYS A 70 -10.29 -1.01 29.53
C LYS A 70 -9.49 -2.26 29.91
N ASP A 71 -8.27 -2.38 29.38
CA ASP A 71 -7.32 -3.47 29.65
C ASP A 71 -7.88 -4.86 29.30
N ARG A 72 -8.83 -4.93 28.35
CA ARG A 72 -9.42 -6.19 27.86
C ARG A 72 -9.28 -6.30 26.36
N ASP A 73 -8.89 -7.49 25.92
CA ASP A 73 -8.87 -7.86 24.51
C ASP A 73 -10.26 -7.68 23.91
N GLY A 74 -10.31 -7.02 22.76
CA GLY A 74 -11.49 -6.90 21.94
C GLY A 74 -11.14 -6.84 20.46
N ALA A 75 -12.14 -6.54 19.64
CA ALA A 75 -11.94 -6.40 18.22
C ALA A 75 -12.87 -5.35 17.61
N ILE A 76 -12.37 -4.67 16.58
CA ILE A 76 -13.15 -3.79 15.70
C ILE A 76 -13.54 -4.60 14.46
N GLU A 77 -14.83 -4.74 14.19
CA GLU A 77 -15.31 -5.39 12.95
C GLU A 77 -15.07 -4.45 11.77
N VAL A 78 -14.27 -4.89 10.80
CA VAL A 78 -13.99 -4.16 9.56
C VAL A 78 -14.70 -4.89 8.43
N GLN A 79 -15.62 -4.19 7.77
CA GLN A 79 -16.35 -4.72 6.62
C GLN A 79 -15.76 -4.15 5.33
N VAL A 80 -15.27 -5.01 4.46
CA VAL A 80 -14.74 -4.61 3.15
C VAL A 80 -15.75 -5.00 2.08
N LYS A 81 -16.27 -4.00 1.37
CA LYS A 81 -17.12 -4.19 0.20
C LYS A 81 -16.26 -4.21 -1.05
N ASN A 82 -16.51 -5.20 -1.90
CA ASN A 82 -15.86 -5.44 -3.18
C ASN A 82 -16.92 -5.48 -4.27
N GLU A 83 -17.29 -4.31 -4.78
CA GLU A 83 -18.37 -4.16 -5.76
C GLU A 83 -18.07 -4.91 -7.07
N LYS A 84 -16.79 -4.99 -7.44
CA LYS A 84 -16.35 -5.71 -8.64
C LYS A 84 -16.25 -7.22 -8.43
N GLN A 85 -16.37 -7.73 -7.20
CA GLN A 85 -16.30 -9.15 -6.82
C GLN A 85 -15.06 -9.90 -7.36
N ARG A 86 -13.96 -9.17 -7.59
CA ARG A 86 -12.70 -9.74 -8.09
C ARG A 86 -11.81 -10.18 -6.94
N VAL A 87 -11.03 -11.24 -7.16
CA VAL A 87 -9.99 -11.62 -6.20
C VAL A 87 -9.02 -10.47 -6.04
N LYS A 88 -8.80 -10.02 -4.81
CA LYS A 88 -7.82 -8.98 -4.56
C LYS A 88 -7.20 -9.08 -3.18
N ARG A 89 -5.86 -9.01 -3.14
CA ARG A 89 -5.10 -8.90 -1.90
C ARG A 89 -5.02 -7.44 -1.46
N LEU A 90 -5.42 -7.17 -0.24
CA LEU A 90 -5.41 -5.84 0.38
C LEU A 90 -4.53 -5.85 1.62
N ARG A 91 -3.84 -4.73 1.83
CA ARG A 91 -3.17 -4.39 3.09
C ARG A 91 -4.01 -3.30 3.73
N LEU A 92 -4.64 -3.63 4.85
CA LEU A 92 -5.48 -2.71 5.61
C LEU A 92 -4.67 -2.22 6.81
N GLY A 93 -4.91 -0.99 7.24
CA GLY A 93 -4.30 -0.39 8.43
C GLY A 93 -5.33 0.54 9.07
N LEU A 94 -5.59 0.37 10.37
CA LEU A 94 -6.45 1.28 11.13
C LEU A 94 -5.56 2.32 11.83
N PRO A 95 -5.76 3.63 11.61
CA PRO A 95 -5.01 4.68 12.31
C PRO A 95 -5.54 4.83 13.73
N LEU A 96 -5.29 3.82 14.57
CA LEU A 96 -5.75 3.80 15.95
C LEU A 96 -5.03 4.89 16.76
N PRO A 97 -5.74 5.55 17.69
CA PRO A 97 -5.12 6.51 18.59
C PRO A 97 -4.23 5.78 19.62
N ARG A 98 -3.36 6.51 20.32
CA ARG A 98 -2.33 5.93 21.20
C ARG A 98 -2.91 5.17 22.40
N GLU A 99 -4.15 5.47 22.74
CA GLU A 99 -4.94 4.85 23.81
C GLU A 99 -5.49 3.47 23.40
N ILE A 100 -5.37 3.07 22.13
CA ILE A 100 -5.80 1.76 21.65
C ILE A 100 -4.58 1.02 21.09
N TYR A 101 -4.14 0.01 21.83
CA TYR A 101 -3.11 -0.91 21.36
C TYR A 101 -3.69 -1.92 20.37
N SER A 102 -2.96 -2.22 19.32
CA SER A 102 -3.23 -3.33 18.40
C SER A 102 -1.92 -4.09 18.18
N PRO A 103 -1.91 -5.43 18.25
CA PRO A 103 -0.71 -6.21 17.95
C PRO A 103 -0.27 -6.06 16.48
N ASP A 104 -1.23 -5.79 15.60
CA ASP A 104 -1.01 -5.61 14.17
C ASP A 104 -1.24 -4.15 13.78
N GLU A 105 -0.21 -3.48 13.25
CA GLU A 105 -0.36 -2.14 12.64
C GLU A 105 -1.08 -2.23 11.29
N ASP A 106 -0.85 -3.32 10.57
CA ASP A 106 -1.44 -3.61 9.29
C ASP A 106 -1.77 -5.10 9.12
N LEU A 107 -2.84 -5.39 8.39
CA LEU A 107 -3.30 -6.75 8.12
C LEU A 107 -3.40 -6.99 6.62
N TRP A 108 -2.84 -8.12 6.19
CA TRP A 108 -3.05 -8.63 4.84
C TRP A 108 -4.30 -9.49 4.79
N THR A 109 -5.21 -9.17 3.88
CA THR A 109 -6.42 -9.96 3.63
C THR A 109 -6.60 -10.20 2.13
N THR A 110 -7.24 -11.30 1.78
CA THR A 110 -7.59 -11.63 0.39
C THR A 110 -9.11 -11.61 0.26
N LEU A 111 -9.61 -10.68 -0.55
CA LEU A 111 -11.01 -10.65 -0.95
C LEU A 111 -11.26 -11.81 -1.92
N PRO A 112 -12.17 -12.74 -1.60
CA PRO A 112 -12.46 -13.87 -2.48
C PRO A 112 -13.27 -13.44 -3.71
N ALA A 113 -13.20 -14.24 -4.77
CA ALA A 113 -14.06 -14.06 -5.94
C ALA A 113 -15.53 -14.31 -5.56
N GLY A 114 -16.45 -13.60 -6.22
CA GLY A 114 -17.89 -13.85 -6.09
C GLY A 114 -18.52 -13.42 -4.76
N SER A 115 -17.73 -12.99 -3.77
CA SER A 115 -18.25 -12.35 -2.56
C SER A 115 -18.16 -10.83 -2.67
N ARG A 116 -19.29 -10.16 -2.42
CA ARG A 116 -19.34 -8.70 -2.34
C ARG A 116 -18.85 -8.17 -1.00
N LEU A 117 -18.94 -8.96 0.06
CA LEU A 117 -18.64 -8.53 1.43
C LEU A 117 -17.63 -9.47 2.07
N SER A 118 -16.60 -8.91 2.67
CA SER A 118 -15.66 -9.62 3.53
C SER A 118 -15.64 -8.97 4.91
N ARG A 119 -15.68 -9.77 5.98
CA ARG A 119 -15.61 -9.28 7.36
C ARG A 119 -14.29 -9.70 7.97
N LEU A 120 -13.61 -8.75 8.60
CA LEU A 120 -12.35 -8.93 9.30
C LEU A 120 -12.54 -8.46 10.75
N ALA A 121 -12.06 -9.24 11.72
CA ALA A 121 -11.97 -8.79 13.10
C ALA A 121 -10.57 -8.22 13.34
N TRP A 122 -10.48 -6.92 13.60
CA TRP A 122 -9.22 -6.25 13.91
C TRP A 122 -8.94 -6.32 15.41
N PRO A 123 -7.93 -7.08 15.89
CA PRO A 123 -7.66 -7.22 17.31
C PRO A 123 -7.18 -5.90 17.91
N CYS A 124 -7.72 -5.50 19.06
CA CYS A 124 -7.26 -4.29 19.75
C CYS A 124 -7.58 -4.33 21.26
N THR A 125 -6.82 -3.59 22.04
CA THR A 125 -6.99 -3.42 23.49
C THR A 125 -6.93 -1.93 23.85
N PRO A 126 -7.96 -1.36 24.48
CA PRO A 126 -7.89 0.00 25.01
C PRO A 126 -7.07 0.02 26.32
N LEU A 127 -6.10 0.93 26.39
CA LEU A 127 -5.14 1.14 27.49
C LEU A 127 -5.65 2.10 28.58
#